data_AF-A0A1G7FDT4-F1
#
_entry.id   AF-A0A1G7FDT4-F1
#
_cell.length_a   1.000
_cell.length_b   1.000
_cell.length_c   1.000
_cell.angle_alpha   90.00
_cell.angle_beta   90.00
_cell.angle_gamma   90.00
#
_symmetry.space_group_name_H-M   'P 1'
#
loop_
_entity.id
_entity.type
_entity.pdbx_description
1 polymer ?
#
loop_
_entity_poly.entity_id
_entity_poly.type
_entity_poly.pdbx_seq_one_letter_code
_entity_poly.pdbx_strand_id
1 'polypeptide(L)'
;MSEVDSRFRRQYFHGTRADLQHGDLITVGYASNFGEGKVLSWVYCTGTLDAAIWGAELSVGGGAERIYVVEPTGDIVDDPNLTDKKFPGNPTLSYRSREPLRVVAEVTKWQGHSQEQIQKMKGGLERLKTERAEIID
;
A
#
# COMPACT_ATOMS: atom_id res chain seq x y z
N MET A 1 -5.51 -12.81 28.63
CA MET A 1 -5.78 -11.41 28.25
C MET A 1 -7.04 -11.43 27.41
N SER A 2 -8.04 -10.65 27.80
CA SER A 2 -9.42 -10.74 27.29
C SER A 2 -9.47 -10.55 25.77
N GLU A 3 -10.10 -11.51 25.08
CA GLU A 3 -10.71 -11.31 23.77
C GLU A 3 -11.72 -10.17 23.90
N VAL A 4 -11.27 -8.95 23.63
CA VAL A 4 -12.17 -7.86 23.33
C VAL A 4 -12.85 -8.28 22.04
N ASP A 5 -14.13 -8.63 22.16
CA ASP A 5 -15.12 -8.67 21.08
C ASP A 5 -15.09 -7.30 20.37
N SER A 6 -14.11 -7.12 19.49
CA SER A 6 -13.93 -5.90 18.71
C SER A 6 -14.93 -5.97 17.56
N ARG A 7 -16.19 -5.69 17.84
CA ARG A 7 -17.28 -5.76 16.86
C ARG A 7 -17.04 -4.89 15.62
N PHE A 8 -16.08 -3.97 15.68
CA PHE A 8 -15.54 -3.26 14.53
C PHE A 8 -14.01 -3.17 14.64
N ARG A 9 -13.29 -3.95 13.81
CA ARG A 9 -11.86 -3.70 13.56
C ARG A 9 -11.74 -2.59 12.53
N ARG A 10 -10.77 -1.69 12.74
CA ARG A 10 -10.46 -0.67 11.73
C ARG A 10 -9.95 -1.37 10.48
N GLN A 11 -10.60 -1.09 9.36
CA GLN A 11 -10.20 -1.58 8.04
C GLN A 11 -9.36 -0.52 7.33
N TYR A 12 -8.50 -0.99 6.44
CA TYR A 12 -7.57 -0.20 5.66
C TYR A 12 -7.74 -0.50 4.18
N PHE A 13 -7.07 0.26 3.32
CA PHE A 13 -7.00 0.02 1.90
C PHE A 13 -5.63 -0.49 1.48
N HIS A 14 -5.61 -1.36 0.48
CA HIS A 14 -4.41 -1.82 -0.19
C HIS A 14 -4.60 -1.72 -1.70
N GLY A 15 -3.81 -0.85 -2.35
CA GLY A 15 -3.78 -0.72 -3.80
C GLY A 15 -2.75 -1.65 -4.41
N THR A 16 -3.15 -2.41 -5.43
CA THR A 16 -2.29 -3.40 -6.11
C THR A 16 -2.75 -3.67 -7.54
N ARG A 17 -1.98 -4.47 -8.27
CA ARG A 17 -2.39 -5.10 -9.55
C ARG A 17 -2.61 -6.61 -9.44
N ALA A 18 -2.46 -7.17 -8.23
CA ALA A 18 -2.75 -8.57 -7.95
C ALA A 18 -4.26 -8.85 -8.00
N ASP A 19 -4.64 -9.99 -8.58
CA ASP A 19 -6.03 -10.45 -8.65
C ASP A 19 -6.34 -11.31 -7.41
N LEU A 20 -6.82 -10.66 -6.35
CA LEU A 20 -7.13 -11.26 -5.05
C LEU A 20 -8.64 -11.39 -4.83
N GLN A 21 -9.01 -12.38 -4.03
CA GLN A 21 -10.38 -12.67 -3.61
C GLN A 21 -10.59 -12.40 -2.12
N HIS A 22 -11.86 -12.32 -1.70
CA HIS A 22 -12.21 -12.26 -0.29
C HIS A 22 -11.57 -13.43 0.48
N GLY A 23 -10.88 -13.12 1.58
CA GLY A 23 -10.22 -14.09 2.44
C GLY A 23 -8.75 -14.33 2.11
N ASP A 24 -8.27 -13.90 0.93
CA ASP A 24 -6.87 -14.02 0.56
C ASP A 24 -5.97 -13.23 1.51
N LEU A 25 -4.74 -13.72 1.68
CA LEU A 25 -3.72 -13.09 2.50
C LEU A 25 -2.66 -12.43 1.64
N ILE A 26 -2.48 -11.13 1.83
CA ILE A 26 -1.39 -10.34 1.29
C ILE A 26 -0.23 -10.49 2.25
N THR A 27 0.79 -11.24 1.85
CA THR A 27 1.95 -11.58 2.70
C THR A 27 3.20 -10.85 2.24
N VAL A 28 4.20 -10.75 3.11
CA VAL A 28 5.58 -10.46 2.69
C VAL A 28 6.08 -11.58 1.76
N GLY A 29 7.16 -11.35 1.01
CA GLY A 29 7.67 -12.38 0.08
C GLY A 29 7.54 -12.06 -1.40
N TYR A 30 6.69 -11.10 -1.78
CA TYR A 30 6.52 -10.66 -3.16
C TYR A 30 7.58 -9.63 -3.58
N ALA A 31 7.85 -9.52 -4.88
CA ALA A 31 8.78 -8.54 -5.41
C ALA A 31 8.31 -7.10 -5.15
N SER A 32 9.24 -6.23 -4.74
CA SER A 32 8.96 -4.81 -4.53
C SER A 32 8.48 -4.11 -5.81
N ASN A 33 7.54 -3.18 -5.66
CA ASN A 33 7.12 -2.28 -6.73
C ASN A 33 8.19 -1.24 -7.11
N PHE A 34 9.17 -1.00 -6.24
CA PHE A 34 10.15 0.08 -6.41
C PHE A 34 11.62 -0.38 -6.40
N GLY A 35 11.90 -1.61 -5.95
CA GLY A 35 13.25 -2.21 -5.94
C GLY A 35 13.48 -3.24 -7.07
N GLU A 36 14.76 -3.50 -7.39
CA GLU A 36 15.25 -4.48 -8.37
C GLU A 36 14.94 -5.96 -7.98
N GLY A 37 13.67 -6.33 -7.86
CA GLY A 37 13.27 -7.70 -7.51
C GLY A 37 13.60 -8.10 -6.07
N LYS A 38 13.88 -7.14 -5.18
CA LYS A 38 14.01 -7.42 -3.74
C LYS A 38 12.66 -7.88 -3.20
N VAL A 39 12.71 -8.96 -2.41
CA VAL A 39 11.56 -9.46 -1.66
C VAL A 39 11.16 -8.42 -0.63
N LEU A 40 9.90 -8.00 -0.65
CA LEU A 40 9.35 -7.06 0.32
C LEU A 40 9.41 -7.67 1.73
N SER A 41 10.02 -6.94 2.66
CA SER A 41 10.03 -7.30 4.09
C SER A 41 8.75 -6.85 4.80
N TRP A 42 7.87 -6.13 4.08
CA TRP A 42 6.66 -5.52 4.61
C TRP A 42 5.51 -5.58 3.60
N VAL A 43 4.29 -5.64 4.12
CA VAL A 43 3.05 -5.38 3.37
C VAL A 43 2.51 -4.02 3.78
N TYR A 44 1.99 -3.27 2.81
CA TYR A 44 1.61 -1.88 2.99
C TYR A 44 0.09 -1.71 2.97
N CYS A 45 -0.44 -0.84 3.81
CA CYS A 45 -1.85 -0.46 3.79
C CYS A 45 -2.02 1.01 4.19
N THR A 46 -3.18 1.59 3.91
CA THR A 46 -3.44 2.99 4.21
C THR A 46 -4.85 3.23 4.71
N GLY A 47 -5.02 4.24 5.56
CA GLY A 47 -6.31 4.73 6.01
C GLY A 47 -7.00 5.67 5.02
N THR A 48 -6.38 6.01 3.89
CA THR A 48 -6.96 6.92 2.89
C THR A 48 -7.10 6.27 1.52
N LEU A 49 -8.22 6.53 0.84
CA LEU A 49 -8.46 5.99 -0.49
C LEU A 49 -7.48 6.54 -1.52
N ASP A 50 -7.13 7.83 -1.42
CA ASP A 50 -6.18 8.50 -2.32
C ASP A 50 -4.80 7.81 -2.34
N ALA A 51 -4.24 7.49 -1.17
CA ALA A 51 -2.98 6.78 -1.09
C ALA A 51 -3.08 5.33 -1.65
N ALA A 52 -4.25 4.69 -1.51
CA ALA A 52 -4.47 3.37 -2.10
C ALA A 52 -4.59 3.42 -3.62
N ILE A 53 -5.20 4.48 -4.17
CA ILE A 53 -5.24 4.73 -5.62
C ILE A 53 -3.81 4.84 -6.14
N TRP A 54 -2.95 5.63 -5.49
CA TRP A 54 -1.52 5.69 -5.86
C TRP A 54 -0.84 4.32 -5.78
N GLY A 55 -1.12 3.55 -4.74
CA GLY A 55 -0.63 2.17 -4.60
C GLY A 55 -0.99 1.29 -5.81
N ALA A 56 -2.25 1.34 -6.26
CA ALA A 56 -2.71 0.58 -7.42
C ALA A 56 -2.07 1.08 -8.73
N GLU A 57 -2.10 2.40 -8.98
CA GLU A 57 -1.62 3.01 -10.23
C GLU A 57 -0.11 2.86 -10.42
N LEU A 58 0.66 2.90 -9.32
CA LEU A 58 2.12 2.80 -9.33
C LEU A 58 2.66 1.36 -9.18
N SER A 59 1.80 0.38 -8.86
CA SER A 59 2.22 -1.02 -8.70
C SER A 59 2.87 -1.60 -9.96
N VAL A 60 3.80 -2.54 -9.84
CA VAL A 60 4.38 -3.18 -11.03
C VAL A 60 3.46 -4.31 -11.50
N GLY A 61 3.42 -4.55 -12.82
CA GLY A 61 2.67 -5.64 -13.43
C GLY A 61 1.67 -5.19 -14.49
N GLY A 62 1.24 -6.13 -15.34
CA GLY A 62 0.26 -5.87 -16.41
C GLY A 62 -1.20 -6.11 -16.01
N GLY A 63 -1.45 -6.45 -14.74
CA GLY A 63 -2.81 -6.66 -14.22
C GLY A 63 -3.62 -5.37 -14.11
N ALA A 64 -4.93 -5.52 -13.93
CA ALA A 64 -5.81 -4.40 -13.66
C ALA A 64 -5.46 -3.75 -12.32
N GLU A 65 -5.60 -2.43 -12.23
CA GLU A 65 -5.47 -1.69 -10.97
C GLU A 65 -6.65 -2.01 -10.06
N ARG A 66 -6.37 -2.41 -8.83
CA ARG A 66 -7.36 -2.84 -7.85
C ARG A 66 -7.09 -2.24 -6.49
N ILE A 67 -8.15 -2.00 -5.74
CA ILE A 67 -8.09 -1.52 -4.36
C ILE A 67 -8.89 -2.46 -3.48
N TYR A 68 -8.23 -3.05 -2.50
CA TYR A 68 -8.84 -3.95 -1.54
C TYR A 68 -9.05 -3.28 -0.20
N VAL A 69 -10.19 -3.57 0.44
CA VAL A 69 -10.39 -3.34 1.87
C VAL A 69 -9.76 -4.50 2.61
N VAL A 70 -8.87 -4.19 3.54
CA VAL A 70 -8.05 -5.18 4.22
C VAL A 70 -8.05 -5.02 5.73
N GLU A 71 -7.88 -6.14 6.41
CA GLU A 71 -7.70 -6.23 7.86
C GLU A 71 -6.30 -6.74 8.20
N PRO A 72 -5.50 -5.99 8.97
CA PRO A 72 -4.25 -6.50 9.50
C PRO A 72 -4.49 -7.72 10.38
N THR A 73 -3.69 -8.76 10.18
CA THR A 73 -3.72 -9.95 11.04
C THR A 73 -2.82 -9.82 12.28
N GLY A 74 -1.97 -8.80 12.31
CA GLY A 74 -1.15 -8.41 13.45
C GLY A 74 -0.86 -6.91 13.46
N ASP A 75 0.22 -6.52 14.14
CA ASP A 75 0.56 -5.12 14.35
C ASP A 75 0.92 -4.38 13.05
N ILE A 76 0.55 -3.11 12.99
CA ILE A 76 0.95 -2.19 11.92
C ILE A 76 1.72 -1.03 12.53
N VAL A 77 2.67 -0.50 11.78
CA VAL A 77 3.46 0.68 12.15
C VAL A 77 3.42 1.69 11.01
N ASP A 78 3.68 2.96 11.33
CA ASP A 78 3.76 4.02 10.31
C ASP A 78 4.78 3.67 9.22
N ASP A 79 4.42 3.94 7.97
CA ASP A 79 5.33 3.78 6.84
C ASP A 79 6.38 4.90 6.89
N PRO A 80 7.67 4.57 7.09
CA PRO A 80 8.73 5.58 7.16
C PRO A 80 8.97 6.25 5.81
N ASN A 81 8.49 5.72 4.68
CA ASN A 81 8.63 6.36 3.38
C ASN A 81 7.67 7.54 3.21
N LEU A 82 6.60 7.60 4.00
CA LEU A 82 5.53 8.58 3.87
C LEU A 82 5.27 9.41 5.14
N THR A 83 5.85 8.98 6.28
CA THR A 83 5.73 9.64 7.58
C THR A 83 6.93 10.53 7.85
N ASP A 84 6.69 11.76 8.32
CA ASP A 84 7.73 12.76 8.65
C ASP A 84 8.74 13.01 7.52
N LYS A 85 8.26 12.93 6.27
CA LYS A 85 9.05 13.27 5.08
C LYS A 85 8.76 14.69 4.62
N LYS A 86 7.84 14.84 3.65
CA LYS A 86 7.48 16.14 3.09
C LYS A 86 6.63 16.97 4.05
N PHE A 87 5.85 16.30 4.89
CA PHE A 87 4.94 16.91 5.87
C PHE A 87 5.14 16.23 7.23
N PRO A 88 4.91 16.94 8.34
CA PRO A 88 5.00 16.36 9.67
C PRO A 88 3.88 15.32 9.90
N GLY A 89 4.22 14.25 10.61
CA GLY A 89 3.34 13.13 10.92
C GLY A 89 3.02 12.23 9.72
N ASN A 90 1.90 11.51 9.81
CA ASN A 90 1.43 10.56 8.80
C ASN A 90 0.10 11.02 8.18
N PRO A 91 0.09 12.09 7.35
CA PRO A 91 -1.15 12.67 6.82
C PRO A 91 -1.88 11.74 5.84
N THR A 92 -1.14 10.85 5.16
CA THR A 92 -1.72 9.85 4.25
C THR A 92 -2.25 8.62 4.99
N LEU A 93 -2.03 8.53 6.31
CA LEU A 93 -2.33 7.38 7.14
C LEU A 93 -1.76 6.10 6.51
N SER A 94 -0.51 6.14 6.07
CA SER A 94 0.17 5.00 5.43
C SER A 94 0.94 4.19 6.45
N TYR A 95 0.75 2.87 6.41
CA TYR A 95 1.29 1.93 7.37
C TYR A 95 1.91 0.74 6.66
N ARG A 96 2.69 -0.02 7.43
CA ARG A 96 3.25 -1.29 7.00
C ARG A 96 3.17 -2.34 8.10
N SER A 97 3.10 -3.61 7.71
CA SER A 97 3.11 -4.77 8.62
C SER A 97 4.06 -5.85 8.14
N ARG A 98 4.58 -6.66 9.07
CA ARG A 98 5.24 -7.94 8.73
C ARG A 98 4.25 -9.09 8.68
N GLU A 99 3.14 -8.94 9.40
CA GLU A 99 2.06 -9.91 9.40
C GLU A 99 1.16 -9.69 8.18
N PRO A 100 0.48 -10.74 7.69
CA PRO A 100 -0.35 -10.60 6.50
C PRO A 100 -1.52 -9.62 6.67
N LEU A 101 -1.97 -9.06 5.55
CA LEU A 101 -3.24 -8.35 5.46
C LEU A 101 -4.29 -9.29 4.85
N ARG A 102 -5.44 -9.46 5.50
CA ARG A 102 -6.55 -10.26 4.96
C ARG A 102 -7.45 -9.38 4.09
N VAL A 103 -7.74 -9.83 2.89
CA VAL A 103 -8.72 -9.17 2.00
C VAL A 103 -10.14 -9.42 2.52
N VAL A 104 -10.89 -8.35 2.71
CA VAL A 104 -12.28 -8.39 3.20
C VAL A 104 -13.27 -7.93 2.13
N ALA A 105 -12.85 -7.04 1.22
CA ALA A 105 -13.67 -6.63 0.08
C ALA A 105 -12.79 -5.98 -1.00
N GLU A 106 -13.38 -5.74 -2.17
CA GLU A 106 -12.79 -4.91 -3.24
C GLU A 106 -13.59 -3.61 -3.37
N VAL A 107 -12.88 -2.49 -3.50
CA VAL A 107 -13.46 -1.19 -3.83
C VAL A 107 -13.56 -1.09 -5.35
N THR A 108 -14.78 -1.15 -5.88
CA THR A 108 -15.04 -1.21 -7.33
C THR A 108 -15.36 0.14 -7.96
N LYS A 109 -15.68 1.16 -7.16
CA LYS A 109 -16.03 2.50 -7.63
C LYS A 109 -15.08 3.53 -7.04
N TRP A 110 -14.03 3.84 -7.78
CA TRP A 110 -13.08 4.89 -7.47
C TRP A 110 -12.64 5.58 -8.76
N GLN A 111 -12.21 6.83 -8.63
CA GLN A 111 -11.72 7.64 -9.73
C GLN A 111 -10.20 7.70 -9.62
N GLY A 112 -9.51 7.18 -10.62
CA GLY A 112 -8.05 7.30 -10.72
C GLY A 112 -7.62 8.73 -11.02
N HIS A 113 -6.33 8.99 -10.83
CA HIS A 113 -5.67 10.23 -11.18
C HIS A 113 -5.61 10.42 -12.70
N SER A 114 -5.38 11.66 -13.14
CA SER A 114 -5.16 11.92 -14.55
C SER A 114 -3.86 11.27 -15.03
N GLN A 115 -3.80 10.92 -16.31
CA GLN A 115 -2.58 10.37 -16.91
C GLN A 115 -1.38 11.31 -16.73
N GLU A 116 -1.59 12.63 -16.81
CA GLU A 116 -0.54 13.62 -16.56
C GLU A 116 -0.01 13.53 -15.12
N GLN A 117 -0.88 13.39 -14.13
CA GLN A 117 -0.48 13.24 -12.72
C GLN A 117 0.34 11.95 -12.53
N ILE A 118 -0.11 10.84 -13.11
CA ILE A 118 0.58 9.55 -13.01
C ILE A 118 1.98 9.63 -13.65
N GLN A 119 2.09 10.21 -14.85
CA GLN A 119 3.38 10.36 -15.53
C GLN A 119 4.34 11.28 -14.76
N LYS A 120 3.82 12.39 -14.22
CA LYS A 120 4.60 13.29 -13.39
C LYS A 120 5.13 12.59 -12.13
N MET A 121 4.31 11.76 -11.48
CA MET A 121 4.70 11.00 -10.30
C MET A 121 5.77 9.95 -10.63
N LYS A 122 5.53 9.14 -11.67
CA LYS A 122 6.52 8.14 -12.15
C LYS A 122 7.86 8.79 -12.49
N GLY A 123 7.83 9.93 -13.21
CA GLY A 123 9.04 10.68 -13.53
C GLY A 123 9.74 11.32 -12.31
N GLY A 124 9.01 11.57 -11.21
CA GLY A 124 9.60 11.98 -9.93
C GLY A 124 10.29 10.83 -9.21
N LEU A 125 9.65 9.65 -9.17
CA LEU A 125 10.21 8.45 -8.56
C LEU A 125 11.50 7.98 -9.26
N GLU A 126 11.54 8.02 -10.60
CA GLU A 126 12.74 7.66 -11.35
C GLU A 126 13.93 8.62 -11.10
N ARG A 127 13.64 9.91 -10.89
CA ARG A 127 14.66 10.89 -10.48
C ARG A 127 15.21 10.58 -9.08
N LEU A 128 14.33 10.29 -8.13
CA LEU A 128 14.73 9.92 -6.76
C LEU A 128 15.58 8.65 -6.71
N LYS A 129 15.26 7.64 -7.54
CA LYS A 129 16.11 6.44 -7.70
C LYS A 129 17.50 6.78 -8.22
N THR A 130 17.57 7.66 -9.23
CA THR A 130 18.84 8.10 -9.83
C THR A 130 19.69 8.90 -8.84
N GLU A 131 19.05 9.68 -7.97
CA GLU A 131 19.69 10.50 -6.94
C GLU A 131 20.06 9.71 -5.66
N ARG A 132 19.85 8.39 -5.62
CA ARG A 132 20.07 7.50 -4.46
C ARG A 132 19.30 7.93 -3.19
N ALA A 133 18.12 8.52 -3.33
CA ALA A 133 17.21 8.60 -2.20
C ALA A 133 16.78 7.17 -1.84
N GLU A 134 17.26 6.64 -0.71
CA GLU A 134 16.99 5.26 -0.31
C GLU A 134 15.50 5.08 0.03
N ILE A 135 14.82 4.25 -0.76
CA ILE A 135 13.52 3.69 -0.40
C ILE A 135 13.76 2.60 0.65
N ILE A 136 13.04 2.66 1.76
CA ILE A 136 13.18 1.73 2.88
C ILE A 136 12.11 0.65 2.74
N ASP A 137 12.49 -0.50 2.16
CA ASP A 137 11.64 -1.69 1.91
C ASP A 137 11.95 -2.90 2.82
#